data_AF-A0A0P6XN29-F1
#
_entry.id   AF-A0A0P6XN29-F1
#
_cell.length_a   1.000
_cell.length_b   1.000
_cell.length_c   1.000
_cell.angle_alpha   90.00
_cell.angle_beta   90.00
_cell.angle_gamma   90.00
#
_symmetry.space_group_name_H-M   'P 1'
#
loop_
_entity.id
_entity.type
_entity.pdbx_description
1 polymer ?
#
loop_
_entity_poly.entity_id
_entity_poly.type
_entity_poly.pdbx_seq_one_letter_code
_entity_poly.pdbx_strand_id
1 'polypeptide(L)'
;MNEQIHDYVVSKISSAASDDDIIYSICQEKGFNWEEASQLVEQVKEEHNDDIATRQAPIKMFLSIVFFILGIVLVIGPILYLWNMLDMLRVLSEFLNGRGGTQSAIKLLQSRCLLLNWYELPSWFSLIALGAAIFAANIQYIQEFWRQLLPGQD
;
A
#
# COMPACT_ATOMS: atom_id res chain seq x y z
N MET A 1 10.87 35.31 -19.93
CA MET A 1 10.76 34.34 -18.82
C MET A 1 11.79 33.25 -19.07
N ASN A 2 12.62 32.91 -18.09
CA ASN A 2 13.78 32.05 -18.32
C ASN A 2 13.32 30.58 -18.37
N GLU A 3 13.33 29.99 -19.56
CA GLU A 3 12.85 28.62 -19.86
C GLU A 3 13.41 27.56 -18.89
N GLN A 4 14.66 27.77 -18.43
CA GLN A 4 15.33 26.90 -17.45
C GLN A 4 14.67 26.87 -16.06
N ILE A 5 14.00 27.94 -15.63
CA ILE A 5 13.31 27.99 -14.34
C ILE A 5 11.98 27.26 -14.45
N HIS A 6 11.29 27.42 -15.58
CA HIS A 6 10.04 26.73 -15.88
C HIS A 6 10.24 25.20 -15.89
N ASP A 7 11.24 24.70 -16.62
CA ASP A 7 11.56 23.27 -16.67
C ASP A 7 11.95 22.70 -15.29
N TYR A 8 12.65 23.48 -14.47
CA TYR A 8 12.97 23.10 -13.10
C TYR A 8 11.70 22.92 -12.26
N VAL A 9 10.78 23.89 -12.30
CA VAL A 9 9.50 23.82 -11.57
C VAL A 9 8.66 22.63 -12.04
N VAL A 10 8.54 22.42 -13.35
CA VAL A 10 7.81 21.28 -13.92
C VAL A 10 8.41 19.94 -13.46
N SER A 11 9.74 19.82 -13.44
CA SER A 11 10.41 18.60 -12.98
C SER A 11 10.11 18.30 -11.49
N LYS A 12 10.12 19.33 -10.64
CA LYS A 12 9.85 19.22 -9.20
C LYS A 12 8.38 18.93 -8.87
N ILE A 13 7.46 19.53 -9.61
CA ILE A 13 6.03 19.23 -9.49
C ILE A 13 5.76 17.78 -9.94
N SER A 14 6.42 17.32 -11.01
CA SER A 14 6.25 15.96 -11.50
C SER A 14 6.75 14.87 -10.54
N SER A 15 7.68 15.21 -9.63
CA SER A 15 8.17 14.31 -8.58
C SER A 15 7.30 14.24 -7.32
N ALA A 16 6.10 14.84 -7.33
CA ALA A 16 5.16 14.84 -6.21
C ALA A 16 5.71 15.49 -4.91
N ALA A 17 6.65 16.44 -5.02
CA ALA A 17 7.06 17.26 -3.89
C ALA A 17 5.90 18.17 -3.45
N SER A 18 5.82 18.49 -2.16
CA SER A 18 4.81 19.42 -1.65
C SER A 18 5.06 20.83 -2.20
N ASP A 19 4.01 21.62 -2.42
CA ASP A 19 4.13 22.97 -2.99
C ASP A 19 5.11 23.83 -2.20
N ASP A 20 5.07 23.72 -0.87
CA ASP A 20 5.94 24.44 0.05
C ASP A 20 7.42 24.04 -0.13
N ASP A 21 7.71 22.76 -0.39
CA ASP A 21 9.08 22.29 -0.66
C ASP A 21 9.60 22.83 -2.01
N ILE A 22 8.72 22.94 -3.00
CA ILE A 22 9.06 23.48 -4.33
C ILE A 22 9.34 24.98 -4.20
N ILE A 23 8.46 25.73 -3.54
CA ILE A 23 8.64 27.17 -3.27
C ILE A 23 9.93 27.40 -2.49
N TYR A 24 10.19 26.60 -1.45
CA TYR A 24 11.42 26.68 -0.67
C TYR A 24 12.67 26.43 -1.51
N SER A 25 12.66 25.41 -2.37
CA SER A 25 13.79 25.12 -3.26
C SER A 25 14.06 26.23 -4.29
N ILE A 26 13.03 26.86 -4.82
CA ILE A 26 13.15 28.00 -5.73
C ILE A 26 13.71 29.23 -5.00
N CYS A 27 13.23 29.50 -3.79
CA CYS A 27 13.79 30.56 -2.94
C CYS A 27 15.28 30.34 -2.66
N GLN A 28 15.67 29.10 -2.33
CA GLN A 28 17.02 28.77 -1.90
C GLN A 28 18.02 28.68 -3.07
N GLU A 29 17.65 28.06 -4.19
CA GLU A 29 18.57 27.82 -5.32
C GLU A 29 18.59 28.95 -6.35
N LYS A 30 17.49 29.69 -6.50
CA LYS A 30 17.33 30.72 -7.53
C LYS A 30 17.24 32.13 -6.95
N GLY A 31 17.18 32.26 -5.63
CA GLY A 31 17.18 33.56 -4.94
C GLY A 31 15.89 34.37 -5.10
N PHE A 32 14.79 33.70 -5.45
CA PHE A 32 13.47 34.34 -5.54
C PHE A 32 12.94 34.65 -4.14
N ASN A 33 12.12 35.69 -4.03
CA ASN A 33 11.33 35.89 -2.83
C ASN A 33 10.16 34.90 -2.79
N TRP A 34 9.63 34.64 -1.59
CA TRP A 34 8.56 33.67 -1.38
C TRP A 34 7.32 33.97 -2.23
N GLU A 35 6.98 35.24 -2.42
CA GLU A 35 5.77 35.67 -3.12
C GLU A 35 5.88 35.48 -4.64
N GLU A 36 7.02 35.79 -5.23
CA GLU A 36 7.35 35.53 -6.64
C GLU A 36 7.45 34.02 -6.92
N ALA A 37 8.04 33.25 -6.00
CA ALA A 37 8.11 31.80 -6.12
C ALA A 37 6.72 31.14 -6.01
N SER A 38 5.87 31.62 -5.10
CA SER A 38 4.48 31.17 -4.96
C SER A 38 3.67 31.41 -6.23
N GLN A 39 3.74 32.63 -6.78
CA GLN A 39 3.02 32.98 -8.01
C GLN A 39 3.50 32.15 -9.21
N LEU A 40 4.80 31.87 -9.29
CA LEU A 40 5.37 31.04 -10.34
C LEU A 40 4.89 29.58 -10.25
N VAL A 41 4.89 29.01 -9.04
CA VAL A 41 4.41 27.63 -8.82
C VAL A 41 2.91 27.52 -9.12
N GLU A 42 2.12 28.53 -8.74
CA GLU A 42 0.68 28.57 -9.00
C GLU A 42 0.36 28.68 -10.49
N GLN A 43 1.09 29.52 -11.25
CA GLN A 43 0.95 29.59 -12.71
C GLN A 43 1.30 28.26 -13.40
N VAL A 44 2.43 27.65 -13.03
CA VAL A 44 2.85 26.36 -13.63
C VAL A 44 1.87 25.25 -13.26
N LYS A 45 1.27 25.29 -12.06
CA LYS A 45 0.21 24.37 -11.66
C LYS A 45 -1.06 24.54 -12.48
N GLU A 46 -1.53 25.76 -12.69
CA GLU A 46 -2.70 26.00 -13.53
C GLU A 46 -2.45 25.57 -14.98
N GLU A 47 -1.25 25.80 -15.50
CA GLU A 47 -0.89 25.47 -16.88
C GLU A 47 -0.66 23.97 -17.12
N HIS A 48 -0.29 23.19 -16.08
CA HIS A 48 -0.01 21.75 -16.19
C HIS A 48 -0.89 20.86 -15.30
N ASN A 49 -1.99 21.40 -14.76
CA ASN A 49 -2.87 20.69 -13.82
C ASN A 49 -3.40 19.35 -14.39
N ASP A 50 -3.72 19.31 -15.69
CA ASP A 50 -4.20 18.10 -16.37
C ASP A 50 -3.09 17.03 -16.54
N ASP A 51 -1.84 17.45 -16.75
CA ASP A 51 -0.68 16.55 -16.90
C ASP A 51 -0.20 15.97 -15.54
N ILE A 52 -0.37 16.73 -14.46
CA ILE A 52 -0.03 16.30 -13.10
C ILE A 52 -1.06 15.28 -12.59
N ALA A 53 -2.34 15.53 -12.86
CA ALA A 53 -3.43 14.62 -12.49
C ALA A 53 -3.30 13.25 -13.18
N THR A 54 -2.86 13.22 -14.44
CA THR A 54 -2.70 11.97 -15.21
C THR A 54 -1.52 11.12 -14.74
N ARG A 55 -0.43 11.73 -14.24
CA ARG A 55 0.74 10.96 -13.74
C ARG A 55 0.54 10.35 -12.35
N GLN A 56 -0.28 10.97 -11.48
CA GLN A 56 -0.59 10.42 -10.15
C GLN A 56 -1.76 9.43 -10.13
N ALA A 57 -2.62 9.44 -11.15
CA ALA A 57 -3.76 8.53 -11.30
C ALA A 57 -3.41 7.02 -11.20
N PRO A 58 -2.34 6.49 -11.85
CA PRO A 58 -2.08 5.05 -11.84
C PRO A 58 -1.70 4.51 -10.45
N ILE A 59 -0.98 5.29 -9.64
CA ILE A 59 -0.57 4.87 -8.28
C ILE A 59 -1.80 4.80 -7.37
N LYS A 60 -2.67 5.82 -7.42
CA LYS A 60 -3.91 5.85 -6.62
C LYS A 60 -4.85 4.72 -7.01
N MET A 61 -4.95 4.41 -8.31
CA MET A 61 -5.76 3.29 -8.80
C MET A 61 -5.21 1.94 -8.32
N PHE A 62 -3.90 1.72 -8.41
CA PHE A 62 -3.25 0.50 -7.91
C PHE A 62 -3.49 0.31 -6.41
N LEU A 63 -3.30 1.37 -5.62
CA LEU A 63 -3.49 1.34 -4.17
C LEU A 63 -4.95 1.01 -3.80
N SER A 64 -5.92 1.57 -4.52
CA SER A 64 -7.34 1.26 -4.36
C SER A 64 -7.63 -0.22 -4.61
N ILE A 65 -7.08 -0.81 -5.67
CA ILE A 65 -7.25 -2.24 -5.99
C ILE A 65 -6.66 -3.11 -4.88
N VAL A 66 -5.47 -2.78 -4.38
CA VAL A 66 -4.83 -3.51 -3.28
C VAL A 66 -5.69 -3.48 -2.02
N PHE A 67 -6.15 -2.30 -1.60
CA PHE A 67 -7.02 -2.17 -0.43
C PHE A 67 -8.36 -2.88 -0.61
N PHE A 68 -8.93 -2.87 -1.82
CA PHE A 68 -10.16 -3.58 -2.12
C PHE A 68 -10.00 -5.10 -1.97
N ILE A 69 -8.93 -5.67 -2.54
CA ILE A 69 -8.61 -7.10 -2.39
C ILE A 69 -8.36 -7.45 -0.92
N LEU A 70 -7.60 -6.61 -0.21
CA LEU A 70 -7.33 -6.80 1.21
C LEU A 70 -8.64 -6.83 2.02
N GLY A 71 -9.57 -5.91 1.74
CA GLY A 71 -10.89 -5.88 2.36
C GLY A 71 -11.70 -7.15 2.11
N ILE A 72 -11.71 -7.66 0.87
CA ILE A 72 -12.38 -8.92 0.53
C ILE A 72 -11.82 -10.08 1.35
N VAL A 73 -10.49 -10.21 1.43
CA VAL A 73 -9.83 -11.27 2.21
C VAL A 73 -10.17 -11.14 3.70
N LEU A 74 -10.19 -9.91 4.23
CA LEU A 74 -10.49 -9.64 5.64
C LEU A 74 -11.94 -9.98 6.00
N VAL A 75 -12.89 -9.86 5.06
CA VAL A 75 -14.30 -10.15 5.29
C VAL A 75 -14.62 -11.63 5.03
N ILE A 76 -14.15 -12.19 3.91
CA ILE A 76 -14.49 -13.56 3.50
C ILE A 76 -13.73 -14.58 4.36
N GLY A 77 -12.47 -14.29 4.71
CA GLY A 77 -11.63 -15.21 5.50
C GLY A 77 -12.28 -15.66 6.81
N PRO A 78 -12.71 -14.74 7.69
CA PRO A 78 -13.39 -15.09 8.94
C PRO A 78 -14.71 -15.84 8.73
N ILE A 79 -15.47 -15.51 7.68
CA ILE A 79 -16.73 -16.19 7.37
C ILE A 79 -16.47 -17.67 7.02
N LEU A 80 -15.52 -17.93 6.13
CA LEU A 80 -15.12 -19.29 5.77
C LEU A 80 -14.55 -20.05 6.97
N TYR A 81 -13.81 -19.37 7.84
CA TYR A 81 -13.28 -19.95 9.08
C TYR A 81 -14.41 -20.39 10.02
N LEU A 82 -15.37 -19.51 10.29
CA LEU A 82 -16.52 -19.83 11.14
C LEU A 82 -17.34 -20.97 10.55
N TRP A 83 -17.50 -21.00 9.22
CA TRP A 83 -18.20 -22.09 8.54
C TRP A 83 -17.50 -23.44 8.74
N ASN A 84 -16.18 -23.49 8.53
CA ASN A 84 -15.39 -24.71 8.74
C ASN A 84 -15.37 -25.14 10.20
N MET A 85 -15.31 -24.19 11.14
CA MET A 85 -15.38 -24.48 12.57
C MET A 85 -16.76 -25.06 12.95
N LEU A 86 -17.85 -24.48 12.44
CA LEU A 86 -19.20 -25.00 12.65
C LEU A 86 -19.36 -26.42 12.08
N ASP A 87 -18.81 -26.68 10.90
CA ASP A 87 -18.83 -28.02 10.31
C ASP A 87 -18.04 -29.03 11.16
N MET A 88 -16.86 -28.65 11.65
CA MET A 88 -16.08 -29.47 12.59
C MET A 88 -16.86 -29.75 13.89
N LEU A 89 -17.48 -28.73 14.48
CA LEU A 89 -18.30 -28.89 15.69
C LEU A 89 -19.47 -29.84 15.46
N ARG A 90 -20.09 -29.79 14.29
CA ARG A 90 -21.17 -30.70 13.91
C ARG A 90 -20.68 -32.15 13.87
N VAL A 91 -19.59 -32.42 13.15
CA VAL A 91 -19.02 -33.77 13.05
C VAL A 91 -18.56 -34.29 14.41
N LEU A 92 -17.95 -33.42 15.24
CA LEU A 92 -17.57 -33.77 16.60
C LEU A 92 -18.78 -34.12 17.47
N SER A 93 -19.88 -33.36 17.35
CA SER A 93 -21.11 -33.65 18.09
C SER A 93 -21.74 -34.99 17.69
N GLU A 94 -21.68 -35.35 16.41
CA GLU A 94 -22.17 -36.65 15.91
C GLU A 94 -21.30 -37.82 16.40
N PHE A 95 -19.99 -37.61 16.49
CA PHE A 95 -19.04 -38.57 17.04
C PHE A 95 -19.25 -38.78 18.55
N LEU A 96 -19.36 -37.69 19.33
CA LEU A 96 -19.57 -37.74 20.78
C LEU A 96 -20.93 -38.36 21.15
N ASN A 97 -21.97 -38.14 20.34
CA ASN A 97 -23.27 -38.78 20.53
C ASN A 97 -23.29 -40.28 20.14
N GLY A 98 -22.14 -40.88 19.81
CA GLY A 98 -22.01 -42.29 19.44
C GLY A 98 -22.72 -42.68 18.13
N ARG A 99 -23.18 -41.68 17.37
CA ARG A 99 -23.98 -41.86 16.16
C ARG A 99 -23.09 -41.96 14.92
N GLY A 100 -21.91 -41.36 15.00
CA GLY A 100 -20.85 -41.40 14.01
C GLY A 100 -19.85 -42.51 14.32
N GLY A 101 -19.95 -43.67 13.64
CA GLY A 101 -18.96 -44.74 13.75
C GLY A 101 -17.57 -44.34 13.22
N THR A 102 -16.80 -45.32 12.74
CA THR A 102 -15.42 -45.10 12.22
C THR A 102 -15.33 -44.04 11.10
N GLN A 103 -16.41 -43.81 10.34
CA GLN A 103 -16.46 -42.78 9.31
C GLN A 103 -16.35 -41.35 9.85
N SER A 104 -16.88 -41.05 11.04
CA SER A 104 -16.82 -39.70 11.61
C SER A 104 -15.43 -39.36 12.15
N ALA A 105 -14.70 -40.38 12.63
CA ALA A 105 -13.30 -40.24 13.02
C ALA A 105 -12.39 -39.89 11.82
N ILE A 106 -12.62 -40.51 10.66
CA ILE A 106 -11.88 -40.22 9.43
C ILE A 106 -12.14 -38.78 8.96
N LYS A 107 -13.40 -38.32 9.00
CA LYS A 107 -13.76 -36.94 8.63
C LYS A 107 -13.12 -35.89 9.54
N LEU A 108 -13.01 -36.15 10.85
CA LEU A 108 -12.33 -35.25 11.80
C LEU A 108 -10.83 -35.13 11.52
N LEU A 109 -10.17 -36.26 11.21
CA LEU A 109 -8.74 -36.26 10.84
C LEU A 109 -8.48 -35.51 9.54
N GLN A 110 -9.34 -35.71 8.53
CA GLN A 110 -9.19 -35.06 7.23
C GLN A 110 -9.47 -33.54 7.31
N SER A 111 -10.45 -33.12 8.11
CA SER A 111 -10.76 -31.70 8.38
C SER A 111 -9.57 -30.97 9.00
N ARG A 112 -8.85 -31.60 9.95
CA ARG A 112 -7.66 -31.02 10.57
C ARG A 112 -6.51 -30.81 9.58
N CYS A 113 -6.29 -31.74 8.65
CA CYS A 113 -5.20 -31.60 7.67
C CYS A 113 -5.44 -30.46 6.67
N LEU A 114 -6.71 -30.19 6.31
CA LEU A 114 -7.06 -29.08 5.42
C LEU A 114 -6.89 -27.72 6.09
N LEU A 115 -7.27 -27.59 7.37
CA LEU A 115 -7.14 -26.34 8.12
C LEU A 115 -5.68 -25.97 8.41
N LEU A 116 -4.83 -26.94 8.75
CA LEU A 116 -3.41 -26.70 9.06
C LEU A 116 -2.57 -26.35 7.82
N ASN A 117 -2.88 -26.93 6.65
CA ASN A 117 -2.08 -26.71 5.45
C ASN A 117 -2.36 -25.35 4.76
N TRP A 118 -3.60 -24.85 4.85
CA TRP A 118 -4.01 -23.67 4.08
C TRP A 118 -3.83 -22.34 4.81
N TYR A 119 -3.66 -22.33 6.14
CA TYR A 119 -3.72 -21.09 6.92
C TYR A 119 -2.38 -20.66 7.55
N GLU A 120 -1.52 -21.59 7.94
CA GLU A 120 -0.25 -21.27 8.63
C GLU A 120 0.85 -20.77 7.68
N LEU A 121 0.91 -21.29 6.45
CA LEU A 121 1.96 -20.89 5.50
C LEU A 121 1.57 -19.66 4.67
N PRO A 122 0.37 -19.56 4.06
CA PRO A 122 0.07 -18.47 3.14
C PRO A 122 -0.09 -17.10 3.82
N SER A 123 -0.51 -17.06 5.09
CA SER A 123 -0.77 -15.80 5.82
C SER A 123 0.52 -15.03 6.13
N TRP A 124 1.59 -15.74 6.54
CA TRP A 124 2.89 -15.13 6.77
C TRP A 124 3.55 -14.73 5.46
N PHE A 125 3.52 -15.58 4.43
CA PHE A 125 4.08 -15.23 3.13
C PHE A 125 3.38 -14.04 2.49
N SER A 126 2.04 -13.95 2.60
CA SER A 126 1.29 -12.80 2.09
C SER A 126 1.56 -11.53 2.88
N LEU A 127 1.68 -11.59 4.21
CA LEU A 127 2.08 -10.42 5.01
C LEU A 127 3.50 -9.97 4.72
N ILE A 128 4.45 -10.89 4.58
CA ILE A 128 5.84 -10.58 4.25
C ILE A 128 5.94 -10.01 2.83
N ALA A 129 5.26 -10.60 1.86
CA ALA A 129 5.24 -10.12 0.48
C ALA A 129 4.57 -8.74 0.37
N LEU A 130 3.46 -8.51 1.09
CA LEU A 130 2.80 -7.21 1.16
C LEU A 130 3.72 -6.18 1.81
N GLY A 131 4.36 -6.52 2.93
CA GLY A 131 5.33 -5.67 3.59
C GLY A 131 6.52 -5.33 2.69
N ALA A 132 7.06 -6.31 1.97
CA ALA A 132 8.15 -6.12 1.01
C ALA A 132 7.74 -5.25 -0.18
N ALA A 133 6.51 -5.43 -0.70
CA ALA A 133 5.98 -4.62 -1.79
C ALA A 133 5.76 -3.15 -1.37
N ILE A 134 5.21 -2.93 -0.17
CA ILE A 134 5.05 -1.59 0.40
C ILE A 134 6.41 -0.95 0.62
N PHE A 135 7.37 -1.69 1.17
CA PHE A 135 8.73 -1.21 1.38
C PHE A 135 9.42 -0.84 0.06
N ALA A 136 9.30 -1.69 -0.97
CA ALA A 136 9.87 -1.45 -2.29
C ALA A 136 9.23 -0.23 -2.98
N ALA A 137 7.90 -0.08 -2.89
CA ALA A 137 7.19 1.07 -3.45
C ALA A 137 7.53 2.39 -2.76
N ASN A 138 7.86 2.35 -1.45
CA ASN A 138 8.21 3.52 -0.66
C ASN A 138 9.72 3.75 -0.54
N ILE A 139 10.54 2.94 -1.22
CA ILE A 139 12.01 2.99 -1.06
C ILE A 139 12.58 4.33 -1.50
N GLN A 140 11.97 4.97 -2.51
CA GLN A 140 12.36 6.32 -2.97
C GLN A 140 12.10 7.38 -1.88
N TYR A 141 10.93 7.32 -1.24
CA TYR A 141 10.56 8.24 -0.15
C TYR A 141 11.47 8.08 1.07
N ILE A 142 11.85 6.83 1.39
CA ILE A 142 12.79 6.52 2.47
C ILE A 142 14.18 7.06 2.13
N GLN A 143 14.64 6.97 0.88
CA GLN A 143 15.93 7.52 0.45
C GLN A 143 15.99 9.05 0.58
N GLU A 144 14.93 9.76 0.16
CA GLU A 144 14.83 11.21 0.36
C GLU A 144 14.83 11.58 1.85
N PHE A 145 14.04 10.87 2.67
CA PHE A 145 13.97 11.09 4.12
C PHE A 145 15.33 10.91 4.82
N TRP A 146 16.08 9.86 4.45
CA TRP A 146 17.42 9.63 5.01
C TRP A 146 18.44 10.70 4.60
N ARG A 147 18.35 11.24 3.37
CA ARG A 147 19.20 12.37 2.95
C ARG A 147 18.93 13.64 3.76
N GLN A 148 17.68 13.88 4.15
CA GLN A 148 17.32 15.05 4.98
C GLN A 148 17.76 14.91 6.45
N LEU A 149 17.79 13.68 6.98
CA LEU A 149 18.15 13.39 8.37
C LEU A 149 19.66 13.37 8.65
N LEU A 150 20.50 13.21 7.62
CA LEU A 150 21.96 13.25 7.73
C LEU A 150 22.54 14.45 6.97
N PRO A 151 22.25 15.70 7.38
CA PRO A 151 22.96 16.85 6.84
C PRO A 151 24.37 16.87 7.43
N GLY A 152 25.36 16.36 6.70
CA GLY A 152 26.77 16.53 7.04
C GLY A 152 27.62 15.27 7.00
N GLN A 153 27.61 14.55 5.87
CA GLN A 153 28.67 13.58 5.59
C GLN A 153 29.20 13.79 4.17
N ASP A 154 29.79 14.97 3.98
CA ASP A 154 30.87 15.19 3.02
C ASP A 154 32.22 14.94 3.73
#